data_AF-A0A9E5LNF5-F1
#
_entry.id   AF-A0A9E5LNF5-F1
#
_cell.length_a   1.000
_cell.length_b   1.000
_cell.length_c   1.000
_cell.angle_alpha   90.00
_cell.angle_beta   90.00
_cell.angle_gamma   90.00
#
_symmetry.space_group_name_H-M   'P 1'
#
loop_
_entity.id
_entity.type
_entity.pdbx_description
1 polymer ?
#
loop_
_entity_poly.entity_id
_entity_poly.type
_entity_poly.pdbx_seq_one_letter_code
_entity_poly.pdbx_strand_id
1 'polypeptide(L)' 'MATSTAEDLPRGIEFLLSPNRINVAVSRAQWACFLYRSTQLSFMEPTTPEGMVMLGKFVTLCKKS' A
#
# COMPACT_ATOMS: atom_id res chain seq x y z
N MET A 1 1.97 -9.90 0.37
CA MET A 1 1.61 -9.64 -1.04
C MET A 1 2.83 -9.06 -1.71
N ALA A 2 3.17 -9.48 -2.91
CA ALA A 2 4.28 -8.92 -3.68
C ALA A 2 3.77 -8.63 -5.09
N THR A 3 4.15 -7.47 -5.63
CA THR A 3 3.93 -7.08 -7.02
C THR A 3 5.19 -6.39 -7.50
N SER A 4 5.59 -6.66 -8.74
CA SER A 4 6.85 -6.22 -9.34
C SER A 4 6.71 -4.93 -10.15
N THR A 5 5.53 -4.62 -10.69
CA THR A 5 5.29 -3.47 -11.57
C THR A 5 3.86 -2.95 -11.40
N ALA A 6 3.63 -1.66 -11.71
CA ALA A 6 2.28 -1.06 -11.68
C ALA A 6 1.34 -1.65 -12.74
N GLU A 7 1.90 -2.18 -13.83
CA GLU A 7 1.20 -2.80 -14.95
C GLU A 7 0.60 -4.17 -14.59
N ASP A 8 1.19 -4.88 -13.62
CA ASP A 8 0.66 -6.15 -13.08
C ASP A 8 -0.57 -5.96 -12.17
N LEU A 9 -1.09 -4.73 -12.03
CA LEU A 9 -2.28 -4.42 -11.24
C LEU A 9 -3.50 -4.20 -12.14
N PRO A 10 -4.27 -5.25 -12.49
CA PRO A 10 -5.49 -5.12 -13.29
C PRO A 10 -6.59 -4.28 -12.62
N ARG A 11 -6.41 -3.87 -11.36
CA ARG A 11 -7.34 -3.03 -10.59
C ARG A 11 -6.70 -1.73 -10.08
N GLY A 12 -5.59 -1.32 -10.68
CA GLY A 12 -4.86 -0.14 -10.25
C GLY A 12 -4.24 -0.30 -8.87
N ILE A 13 -3.66 0.79 -8.40
CA ILE A 13 -2.87 0.85 -7.18
C ILE A 13 -3.74 0.84 -5.91
N GLU A 14 -5.01 1.16 -6.05
CA GLU A 14 -6.05 1.08 -5.03
C GLU A 14 -6.15 -0.34 -4.45
N PHE A 15 -5.93 -1.34 -5.30
CA PHE A 15 -5.87 -2.73 -4.88
C PHE A 15 -4.65 -3.01 -3.99
N LEU A 16 -3.48 -2.44 -4.33
CA LEU A 16 -2.26 -2.60 -3.55
C LEU A 16 -2.34 -1.90 -2.20
N LEU A 17 -2.83 -0.67 -2.21
CA LEU A 17 -2.88 0.23 -1.05
C LEU A 17 -4.14 0.05 -0.21
N SER A 18 -4.96 -0.96 -0.54
CA SER A 18 -6.20 -1.24 0.15
C SER A 18 -5.97 -1.40 1.67
N PRO A 19 -6.60 -0.57 2.51
CA PRO A 19 -6.50 -0.68 3.96
C PRO A 19 -6.91 -2.06 4.47
N ASN A 20 -7.91 -2.69 3.84
CA ASN A 20 -8.36 -4.02 4.20
C ASN A 20 -7.24 -5.06 4.08
N ARG A 21 -6.42 -4.98 3.04
CA ARG A 21 -5.32 -5.92 2.80
C ARG A 21 -4.17 -5.69 3.77
N ILE A 22 -3.82 -4.43 4.01
CA ILE A 22 -2.76 -4.06 4.96
C ILE A 22 -3.17 -4.48 6.38
N ASN A 23 -4.41 -4.17 6.79
CA ASN A 23 -4.91 -4.52 8.11
C ASN A 23 -4.90 -6.03 8.36
N VAL A 24 -5.32 -6.84 7.38
CA VAL A 24 -5.27 -8.30 7.48
C VAL A 24 -3.83 -8.83 7.53
N ALA A 25 -2.92 -8.24 6.75
CA ALA A 25 -1.50 -8.65 6.76
C ALA A 25 -0.84 -8.35 8.12
N VAL A 26 -1.08 -7.14 8.67
CA VAL A 26 -0.53 -6.71 9.95
C VAL A 26 -1.14 -7.50 11.11
N SER A 27 -2.45 -7.71 11.11
CA SER A 27 -3.15 -8.37 12.23
C SER A 27 -2.79 -9.85 12.41
N ARG A 28 -2.24 -10.49 11.38
CA ARG A 28 -1.80 -11.89 11.45
C ARG A 28 -0.36 -12.06 11.95
N ALA A 29 0.41 -10.98 12.07
CA ALA A 29 1.73 -11.04 12.67
C ALA A 29 1.61 -11.27 14.19
N GLN A 30 2.23 -12.33 14.70
CA GLN A 30 2.14 -12.69 16.12
C GLN A 30 3.13 -11.92 17.00
N TRP A 31 4.34 -11.69 16.50
CA TRP A 31 5.43 -11.07 17.27
C TRP A 31 5.93 -9.76 16.65
N ALA A 32 6.15 -9.73 15.34
CA ALA A 32 6.57 -8.54 14.62
C ALA A 32 6.05 -8.55 13.17
N CYS A 33 5.80 -7.37 12.62
CA CYS A 33 5.40 -7.17 11.23
C CYS A 33 6.41 -6.23 10.55
N PHE A 34 7.03 -6.70 9.46
CA PHE A 34 7.94 -5.89 8.66
C PHE A 34 7.31 -5.56 7.31
N LEU A 35 7.27 -4.27 6.96
CA LEU A 35 6.77 -3.79 5.67
C LEU A 35 7.93 -3.39 4.77
N TYR A 36 8.19 -4.18 3.72
CA TYR A 36 9.18 -3.84 2.70
C TYR A 36 8.50 -3.23 1.48
N ARG A 37 8.97 -2.06 1.03
CA ARG A 37 8.34 -1.29 -0.05
C ARG A 37 9.34 -0.44 -0.84
N SER A 38 9.10 -0.27 -2.13
CA SER A 38 9.82 0.72 -2.95
C SER A 38 9.44 2.15 -2.58
N THR A 39 10.41 3.06 -2.46
CA THR A 39 10.15 4.50 -2.20
C THR A 39 9.33 5.14 -3.32
N GLN A 40 9.44 4.62 -4.55
CA GLN A 40 8.68 5.10 -5.70
C GLN A 40 7.16 4.94 -5.52
N LEU A 41 6.73 4.02 -4.65
CA LEU A 41 5.32 3.83 -4.30
C LEU A 41 4.72 4.99 -3.51
N SER A 42 5.52 5.95 -3.06
CA SER A 42 5.03 7.19 -2.43
C SER A 42 4.79 8.32 -3.44
N PHE A 43 5.27 8.18 -4.68
CA PHE A 43 5.29 9.25 -5.70
C PHE A 43 4.42 8.96 -6.92
N MET A 44 3.75 7.81 -6.91
CA MET A 44 2.71 7.42 -7.87
C MET A 44 1.57 8.44 -7.93
N GLU A 45 0.99 8.62 -9.11
CA GLU A 45 -0.11 9.57 -9.38
C GLU A 45 -1.45 8.83 -9.42
N PRO A 46 -2.29 8.93 -8.37
CA PRO A 46 -3.62 8.32 -8.37
C PRO A 46 -4.53 9.08 -9.32
N THR A 47 -5.32 8.36 -10.12
CA THR A 47 -6.27 8.96 -11.07
C THR A 47 -7.66 9.21 -10.46
N THR A 48 -7.85 8.85 -9.19
CA THR A 48 -9.12 8.99 -8.45
C THR A 48 -8.91 9.67 -7.10
N PRO A 49 -9.88 10.47 -6.60
CA PRO A 49 -9.83 11.04 -5.25
C PRO A 49 -9.65 9.97 -4.16
N GLU A 50 -10.31 8.82 -4.30
CA GLU A 50 -10.20 7.69 -3.38
C GLU A 50 -8.79 7.10 -3.38
N GLY A 51 -8.17 6.97 -4.56
CA GLY A 51 -6.78 6.57 -4.73
C GLY A 51 -5.81 7.53 -4.02
N MET A 52 -6.07 8.84 -4.08
CA MET A 52 -5.28 9.85 -3.38
C MET A 52 -5.38 9.71 -1.85
N VAL A 53 -6.59 9.48 -1.32
CA VAL A 53 -6.78 9.22 0.11
C VAL A 53 -6.06 7.94 0.54
N MET A 54 -6.12 6.87 -0.26
CA MET A 54 -5.41 5.62 0.03
C MET A 54 -3.88 5.80 0.03
N LEU A 55 -3.34 6.54 -0.94
CA LEU A 55 -1.92 6.88 -0.98
C LEU A 55 -1.50 7.68 0.26
N GLY A 56 -2.26 8.71 0.64
CA GLY A 56 -1.98 9.50 1.85
C GLY A 56 -1.95 8.66 3.12
N LYS A 57 -2.89 7.72 3.26
CA LYS A 57 -2.93 6.76 4.38
C LYS A 57 -1.69 5.85 4.38
N PHE A 58 -1.32 5.30 3.22
CA PHE A 58 -0.16 4.43 3.08
C PHE A 58 1.16 5.16 3.41
N VAL A 59 1.35 6.37 2.88
CA VAL A 59 2.54 7.20 3.18
C VAL A 59 2.61 7.53 4.66
N THR A 60 1.47 7.82 5.30
CA THR A 60 1.41 8.09 6.74
C THR A 60 1.80 6.86 7.58
N LEU A 61 1.36 5.67 7.18
CA LEU A 61 1.77 4.41 7.82
C LEU A 61 3.29 4.22 7.73
N CYS A 62 3.87 4.42 6.54
CA CYS A 62 5.31 4.26 6.31
C CYS A 62 6.19 5.27 7.04
N LYS A 63 5.65 6.42 7.48
CA LYS A 63 6.38 7.41 8.30
C LYS A 63 6.42 7.03 9.78
N LYS A 64 5.53 6.14 10.23
CA LYS A 64 5.36 5.77 11.64
C LYS A 64 6.02 4.43 12.00
N SER A 65 6.44 3.66 11.01
CA SER A 65 7.22 2.41 11.16
C SER A 65 8.70 2.69 10.95
#